data_AF-A0A1Q3MUC5-F1
#
_entry.id   AF-A0A1Q3MUC5-F1
#
_cell.length_a   1.000
_cell.length_b   1.000
_cell.length_c   1.000
_cell.angle_alpha   90.00
_cell.angle_beta   90.00
_cell.angle_gamma   90.00
#
_symmetry.space_group_name_H-M   'P 1'
#
loop_
_entity.id
_entity.type
_entity.pdbx_description
1 polymer ?
#
loop_
_entity_poly.entity_id
_entity_poly.type
_entity_poly.pdbx_seq_one_letter_code
_entity_poly.pdbx_strand_id
1 'polypeptide(L)'
;MRGFFKSPEIIIICYISVAPNWQRQGIGTFLMNKLKACFKKHLIQAETDKEAVGFYIKSGFRYDVFQGSYGNLRYHCLFHNQD
;
A
#
# COMPACT_ATOMS: atom_id res chain seq x y z
N MET A 1 -31.85 -2.48 14.01
CA MET A 1 -31.21 -3.36 12.99
C MET A 1 -29.77 -3.57 13.43
N ARG A 2 -29.38 -4.76 13.91
CA ARG A 2 -27.98 -5.06 14.24
C ARG A 2 -27.42 -5.93 13.11
N GLY A 3 -26.49 -5.37 12.35
CA GLY A 3 -25.78 -6.08 11.29
C GLY A 3 -24.47 -6.66 11.81
N PHE A 4 -24.04 -7.76 11.21
CA PHE A 4 -22.70 -8.32 11.39
C PHE A 4 -21.91 -8.06 10.10
N PHE A 5 -20.67 -7.60 10.23
CA PHE A 5 -19.73 -7.44 9.13
C PHE A 5 -18.49 -8.29 9.41
N LYS A 6 -18.00 -9.00 8.38
CA LYS A 6 -16.70 -9.65 8.43
C LYS A 6 -15.68 -8.66 7.88
N SER A 7 -14.70 -8.26 8.70
CA SER A 7 -13.57 -7.46 8.19
C SER A 7 -12.63 -8.35 7.39
N PRO A 8 -12.02 -7.83 6.30
CA PRO A 8 -10.92 -8.52 5.67
C PRO A 8 -9.74 -8.62 6.63
N GLU A 9 -8.93 -9.66 6.48
CA GLU A 9 -7.61 -9.70 7.10
C GLU A 9 -6.73 -8.60 6.50
N ILE A 10 -5.88 -7.99 7.32
CA ILE A 10 -5.08 -6.82 6.96
C ILE A 10 -3.62 -7.24 6.80
N ILE A 11 -3.01 -6.87 5.67
CA ILE A 11 -1.58 -7.03 5.40
C ILE A 11 -0.93 -5.65 5.41
N ILE A 12 0.07 -5.45 6.25
CA ILE A 12 0.78 -4.18 6.37
C ILE A 12 2.15 -4.30 5.71
N ILE A 13 2.42 -3.44 4.73
CA ILE A 13 3.74 -3.29 4.11
C ILE A 13 4.55 -2.35 5.01
N CYS A 14 5.45 -2.92 5.82
CA CYS A 14 6.33 -2.11 6.67
C CYS A 14 7.48 -1.49 5.88
N TYR A 15 8.12 -2.29 5.00
CA TYR A 15 9.28 -1.86 4.23
C TYR A 15 9.27 -2.47 2.82
N ILE A 16 9.23 -1.62 1.80
CA ILE A 16 9.48 -1.99 0.41
C ILE A 16 10.40 -0.95 -0.22
N SER A 17 11.54 -1.38 -0.75
CA SER A 17 12.51 -0.48 -1.36
C SER A 17 13.18 -1.18 -2.54
N VAL A 18 13.53 -0.38 -3.55
CA VAL A 18 14.35 -0.80 -4.69
C VAL A 18 15.57 0.09 -4.70
N ALA A 19 16.75 -0.53 -4.70
CA ALA A 19 18.02 0.20 -4.71
C ALA A 19 18.09 1.16 -5.92
N PRO A 20 18.67 2.36 -5.79
CA PRO A 20 18.58 3.41 -6.81
C PRO A 20 18.99 3.00 -8.23
N ASN A 21 20.03 2.17 -8.35
CA ASN A 21 20.53 1.61 -9.60
C ASN A 21 19.57 0.61 -10.28
N TRP A 22 18.59 0.10 -9.54
CA TRP A 22 17.58 -0.85 -10.00
C TRP A 22 16.18 -0.23 -10.14
N GLN A 23 16.03 1.05 -9.81
CA GLN A 23 14.75 1.76 -9.97
C GLN A 23 14.40 1.99 -11.44
N ARG A 24 13.12 2.24 -11.71
CA ARG A 24 12.55 2.46 -13.06
C ARG A 24 12.66 1.25 -14.01
N GLN A 25 13.04 0.08 -13.51
CA GLN A 25 13.07 -1.19 -14.26
C GLN A 25 11.83 -2.08 -14.01
N GLY A 26 10.80 -1.55 -13.35
CA GLY A 26 9.55 -2.28 -13.07
C GLY A 26 9.60 -3.24 -11.87
N ILE A 27 10.71 -3.33 -11.14
CA ILE A 27 10.88 -4.24 -9.99
C ILE A 27 9.85 -3.99 -8.89
N GLY A 28 9.62 -2.73 -8.51
CA GLY A 28 8.62 -2.40 -7.49
C GLY A 28 7.21 -2.82 -7.91
N THR A 29 6.85 -2.60 -9.18
CA THR A 29 5.56 -3.03 -9.74
C THR A 29 5.45 -4.55 -9.77
N PHE A 30 6.52 -5.26 -10.14
CA PHE A 30 6.56 -6.71 -10.10
C PHE A 30 6.32 -7.25 -8.67
N LEU A 31 7.04 -6.72 -7.67
CA LEU A 31 6.86 -7.10 -6.27
C LEU A 31 5.44 -6.84 -5.78
N MET A 32 4.89 -5.67 -6.09
CA MET A 32 3.52 -5.30 -5.72
C MET A 32 2.48 -6.22 -6.35
N ASN A 33 2.64 -6.58 -7.63
CA ASN A 33 1.73 -7.50 -8.31
C ASN A 33 1.80 -8.91 -7.72
N LYS A 34 3.00 -9.39 -7.35
CA LYS A 34 3.15 -10.66 -6.64
C LYS A 34 2.49 -10.63 -5.26
N LEU A 35 2.70 -9.56 -4.50
CA LEU A 35 2.07 -9.39 -3.19
C LEU A 35 0.54 -9.45 -3.30
N LYS A 36 -0.06 -8.74 -4.27
CA LYS A 36 -1.50 -8.80 -4.52
C LYS A 36 -1.97 -10.19 -4.96
N ALA A 37 -1.19 -10.89 -5.78
CA ALA A 37 -1.55 -12.25 -6.18
C ALA A 37 -1.55 -13.23 -5.00
N CYS A 38 -0.64 -13.04 -4.02
CA CYS A 38 -0.55 -13.87 -2.81
C CYS A 38 -1.65 -13.57 -1.79
N PHE A 39 -2.05 -12.31 -1.61
CA PHE A 39 -2.98 -11.88 -0.57
C PHE A 39 -4.34 -11.44 -1.13
N LYS A 40 -4.97 -12.29 -1.94
CA LYS A 40 -6.35 -12.06 -2.44
C LYS A 40 -7.35 -11.95 -1.31
N LYS A 41 -8.41 -11.14 -1.46
CA LYS A 41 -9.44 -10.87 -0.43
C LYS A 41 -8.94 -10.16 0.84
N HIS A 42 -7.68 -9.71 0.87
CA HIS A 42 -7.11 -8.97 2.00
C HIS A 42 -7.15 -7.47 1.73
N LEU A 43 -7.16 -6.68 2.80
CA LEU A 43 -6.86 -5.26 2.74
C LEU A 43 -5.35 -5.09 2.88
N ILE A 44 -4.69 -4.52 1.87
CA ILE A 44 -3.26 -4.22 1.91
C ILE A 44 -3.09 -2.75 2.29
N GLN A 45 -2.24 -2.48 3.27
CA GLN A 45 -1.97 -1.15 3.81
C GLN A 45 -0.49 -0.81 3.75
N ALA A 46 -0.18 0.47 3.57
CA ALA A 46 1.16 1.00 3.69
C ALA A 46 1.12 2.44 4.21
N GLU A 47 2.16 2.86 4.91
CA GLU A 47 2.43 4.27 5.19
C GLU A 47 3.62 4.75 4.37
N THR A 48 3.53 5.96 3.84
CA THR A 48 4.58 6.49 2.95
C THR A 48 4.71 8.01 3.05
N ASP A 49 5.78 8.56 2.49
CA ASP A 49 5.97 9.98 2.23
C ASP A 49 5.52 10.40 0.83
N LYS A 50 5.74 11.68 0.53
CA LYS A 50 5.37 12.34 -0.73
C LYS A 50 6.15 11.80 -1.92
N GLU A 51 7.39 11.39 -1.69
CA GLU A 51 8.29 10.87 -2.72
C GLU A 51 7.82 9.50 -3.22
N ALA A 52 7.27 8.68 -2.33
CA ALA A 52 6.84 7.32 -2.66
C ALA A 52 5.33 7.13 -2.86
N VAL A 53 4.45 8.07 -2.44
CA VAL A 53 2.98 7.91 -2.62
C VAL A 53 2.57 7.70 -4.09
N GLY A 54 3.29 8.31 -5.04
CA GLY A 54 3.05 8.13 -6.47
C GLY A 54 3.21 6.68 -6.96
N PHE A 55 4.07 5.88 -6.31
CA PHE A 55 4.24 4.46 -6.60
C PHE A 55 2.99 3.65 -6.19
N TYR A 56 2.45 3.93 -5.00
CA TYR A 56 1.24 3.27 -4.50
C TYR A 56 0.01 3.63 -5.32
N ILE A 57 -0.15 4.91 -5.69
CA ILE A 57 -1.25 5.36 -6.56
C ILE A 57 -1.20 4.66 -7.92
N LYS A 58 -0.04 4.61 -8.57
CA LYS A 58 0.15 3.88 -9.84
C LYS A 58 -0.11 2.38 -9.68
N SER A 59 0.09 1.86 -8.48
CA SER A 59 -0.26 0.50 -8.11
C SER A 59 -1.73 0.36 -7.69
N GLY A 60 -2.60 1.36 -7.91
CA GLY A 60 -4.04 1.26 -7.66
C GLY A 60 -4.48 1.43 -6.20
N PHE A 61 -3.58 1.84 -5.30
CA PHE A 61 -3.96 2.19 -3.93
C PHE A 61 -4.72 3.51 -3.90
N ARG A 62 -5.71 3.59 -3.02
CA ARG A 62 -6.26 4.87 -2.55
C ARG A 62 -5.39 5.39 -1.41
N TYR A 63 -5.42 6.68 -1.14
CA TYR A 63 -4.67 7.23 -0.02
C TYR A 63 -5.45 8.31 0.72
N ASP A 64 -5.13 8.43 2.01
CA ASP A 64 -5.49 9.54 2.88
C ASP A 64 -4.23 10.19 3.44
N VAL A 65 -4.30 11.49 3.70
CA VAL A 65 -3.17 12.29 4.19
C VAL A 65 -3.29 12.47 5.70
N PHE A 66 -2.17 12.39 6.41
CA PHE A 66 -2.13 12.63 7.85
C PHE A 66 -0.81 13.28 8.28
N GLN A 67 -0.83 13.86 9.49
CA GLN A 67 0.38 14.37 10.13
C GLN A 67 1.06 13.22 10.86
N GLY A 68 2.26 12.84 10.42
CA GLY A 68 3.08 11.84 11.10
C GLY A 68 3.52 12.31 12.48
N SER A 69 3.99 11.38 13.32
CA SER A 69 4.39 11.63 14.71
C SER A 69 5.48 12.70 14.88
N TYR A 70 6.22 13.01 13.82
CA TYR A 70 7.27 14.02 13.79
C TYR A 70 6.85 15.33 13.09
N GLY A 71 5.55 15.54 12.87
CA GLY A 71 5.05 16.74 12.22
C GLY A 71 5.33 16.78 10.72
N ASN A 72 5.67 15.66 10.09
CA ASN A 72 5.88 15.56 8.65
C ASN A 72 4.62 15.00 7.97
N LEU A 73 4.36 15.42 6.73
CA LEU A 73 3.25 14.90 5.94
C LEU A 73 3.48 13.42 5.60
N ARG A 74 2.49 12.57 5.88
CA ARG A 74 2.50 11.15 5.56
C ARG A 74 1.19 10.77 4.86
N TYR A 75 1.21 9.62 4.19
CA TYR A 75 0.10 9.09 3.42
C TYR A 75 -0.20 7.66 3.87
N HIS A 76 -1.43 7.40 4.30
CA HIS A 76 -1.94 6.03 4.48
C HIS A 76 -2.47 5.54 3.14
N CYS A 77 -1.86 4.50 2.59
CA CYS A 77 -2.27 3.89 1.33
C CYS A 77 -3.05 2.60 1.59
N LEU A 78 -4.21 2.45 0.95
CA LEU A 78 -5.12 1.31 1.10
C LEU A 78 -5.42 0.68 -0.26
N PHE A 79 -5.29 -0.64 -0.35
CA PHE A 79 -5.69 -1.43 -1.52
C PHE A 79 -6.63 -2.55 -1.11
N HIS A 80 -7.88 -2.45 -1.55
CA HIS A 80 -8.87 -3.52 -1.41
C HIS A 80 -8.63 -4.54 -2.52
N ASN A 81 -7.96 -5.63 -2.18
CA ASN A 81 -7.63 -6.65 -3.14
C ASN A 81 -8.86 -7.51 -3.43
N GLN A 82 -9.40 -7.37 -4.64
CA GLN A 82 -10.50 -8.17 -5.15
C GLN A 82 -9.97 -9.51 -5.70
N ASP A 83 -10.87 -10.46 -5.95
CA ASP A 83 -10.57 -11.84 -6.30
C ASP A 83 -9.76 -12.05 -7.58
#